data_AF-A0A419L2U7-F1
#
_entry.id   AF-A0A419L2U7-F1
#
_cell.length_a   1.000
_cell.length_b   1.000
_cell.length_c   1.000
_cell.angle_alpha   90.00
_cell.angle_beta   90.00
_cell.angle_gamma   90.00
#
_symmetry.space_group_name_H-M   'P 1'
#
loop_
_entity.id
_entity.type
_entity.pdbx_description
1 polymer ?
#
loop_
_entity_poly.entity_id
_entity_poly.type
_entity_poly.pdbx_seq_one_letter_code
_entity_poly.pdbx_strand_id
1 'polypeptide(L)'
;MKPLDIIYIVKAMLGALTALICLLLRVEDIITAVGIAMLVYLSSDRILKQIFIEKVEKSVVTKTGIGIFIITWLFLWILLYTFMKSFLI
;
A
#
# COMPACT_ATOMS: atom_id res chain seq x y z
N MET A 1 -18.15 -2.04 11.52
CA MET A 1 -17.67 -1.25 10.36
C MET A 1 -18.21 -1.85 9.08
N LYS A 2 -18.50 -1.04 8.05
CA LYS A 2 -18.97 -1.58 6.77
C LYS A 2 -17.82 -2.35 6.10
N PRO A 3 -18.08 -3.38 5.28
CA PRO A 3 -17.03 -4.13 4.57
C PRO A 3 -16.06 -3.24 3.80
N LEU A 4 -16.56 -2.14 3.21
CA LEU A 4 -15.74 -1.17 2.49
C LEU A 4 -14.77 -0.40 3.40
N ASP A 5 -15.17 -0.05 4.62
CA ASP A 5 -14.30 0.67 5.57
C ASP A 5 -13.12 -0.22 5.99
N ILE A 6 -13.37 -1.52 6.16
CA ILE A 6 -12.35 -2.51 6.47
C ILE A 6 -11.35 -2.61 5.31
N ILE A 7 -11.83 -2.72 4.07
CA ILE A 7 -10.97 -2.73 2.87
C ILE A 7 -10.11 -1.46 2.79
N TYR A 8 -10.71 -0.30 3.09
CA TYR A 8 -10.00 0.97 3.08
C TYR A 8 -8.85 1.01 4.09
N ILE A 9 -9.12 0.63 5.34
CA ILE A 9 -8.12 0.59 6.42
C ILE A 9 -7.01 -0.42 6.11
N VAL A 10 -7.36 -1.61 5.60
CA VAL A 10 -6.38 -2.63 5.22
C VAL A 10 -5.48 -2.13 4.09
N LYS A 11 -6.03 -1.44 3.08
CA LYS A 11 -5.23 -0.84 2.01
C LYS A 11 -4.33 0.30 2.50
N ALA A 12 -4.77 1.09 3.47
CA ALA A 12 -3.92 2.10 4.11
C ALA A 12 -2.74 1.44 4.86
N MET A 13 -3.00 0.39 5.66
CA MET A 13 -1.95 -0.36 6.34
C MET A 13 -0.97 -1.03 5.36
N LEU A 14 -1.47 -1.57 4.25
CA LEU A 14 -0.63 -2.13 3.20
C LEU A 14 0.26 -1.07 2.55
N GLY A 15 -0.24 0.16 2.36
CA GLY A 15 0.57 1.27 1.85
C GLY A 15 1.72 1.59 2.80
N ALA A 16 1.44 1.66 4.11
CA ALA A 16 2.45 1.88 5.13
C ALA A 16 3.49 0.75 5.20
N LEU A 17 3.04 -0.50 5.15
CA LEU A 17 3.93 -1.66 5.11
C LEU A 17 4.82 -1.64 3.86
N THR A 18 4.26 -1.29 2.71
CA THR A 18 5.01 -1.17 1.44
C THR A 18 6.10 -0.11 1.57
N ALA A 19 5.81 1.04 2.18
CA ALA A 19 6.80 2.09 2.41
C ALA A 19 7.95 1.60 3.30
N LEU A 20 7.62 0.86 4.36
CA LEU A 20 8.61 0.24 5.25
C LEU A 20 9.48 -0.78 4.50
N ILE A 21 8.88 -1.60 3.64
CA ILE A 21 9.61 -2.57 2.80
C ILE A 21 10.59 -1.84 1.87
N CYS A 22 10.14 -0.79 1.17
CA CYS A 22 11.02 0.01 0.32
C CYS A 22 12.18 0.64 1.11
N LEU A 23 11.92 1.11 2.33
CA LEU A 23 12.94 1.67 3.22
C LEU A 23 13.96 0.62 3.68
N LEU A 24 13.50 -0.55 4.13
CA LEU A 24 14.35 -1.65 4.60
C LEU A 24 15.24 -2.20 3.49
N LEU A 25 14.72 -2.25 2.27
CA LEU A 25 15.46 -2.62 1.05
C LEU A 25 16.35 -1.48 0.52
N ARG A 26 16.33 -0.31 1.16
CA ARG A 26 17.06 0.90 0.74
C ARG A 26 16.81 1.26 -0.72
N VAL A 27 15.56 1.15 -1.15
CA VAL A 27 15.15 1.50 -2.51
C VAL A 27 15.14 3.02 -2.63
N GLU A 28 16.02 3.54 -3.48
CA GLU A 28 16.13 4.98 -3.78
C GLU A 28 15.43 5.34 -5.11
N ASP A 29 15.48 4.42 -6.08
CA ASP A 29 14.89 4.60 -7.40
C ASP A 29 13.36 4.48 -7.37
N ILE A 30 12.70 5.51 -7.87
CA ILE A 30 11.23 5.56 -7.94
C ILE A 30 10.64 4.42 -8.78
N ILE A 31 11.33 3.98 -9.85
CA ILE A 31 10.87 2.90 -10.72
C ILE A 31 10.80 1.58 -9.95
N THR A 32 11.85 1.27 -9.19
CA THR A 32 11.91 0.06 -8.35
C THR A 32 10.87 0.12 -7.24
N ALA A 33 10.69 1.29 -6.61
CA ALA A 33 9.70 1.49 -5.56
C ALA A 33 8.26 1.29 -6.09
N VAL A 34 7.96 1.82 -7.28
CA VAL A 34 6.67 1.61 -7.97
C VAL A 34 6.47 0.12 -8.30
N GLY A 35 7.50 -0.57 -8.76
CA GLY A 35 7.44 -2.01 -9.03
C GLY A 35 7.06 -2.82 -7.78
N ILE A 36 7.70 -2.54 -6.64
CA ILE A 36 7.38 -3.18 -5.36
C ILE A 36 5.94 -2.86 -4.93
N ALA A 37 5.54 -1.59 -5.00
CA ALA A 37 4.18 -1.18 -4.64
C ALA A 37 3.13 -1.86 -5.51
N MET A 38 3.40 -2.02 -6.81
CA MET A 38 2.51 -2.74 -7.72
C MET A 38 2.41 -4.22 -7.36
N LEU A 39 3.54 -4.88 -7.06
CA LEU A 39 3.56 -6.29 -6.65
C LEU A 39 2.77 -6.51 -5.34
N VAL A 40 2.99 -5.66 -4.34
CA VAL A 40 2.26 -5.72 -3.06
C VAL A 40 0.77 -5.46 -3.28
N TYR A 41 0.43 -4.46 -4.08
CA TYR A 41 -0.96 -4.11 -4.39
C TYR A 41 -1.68 -5.26 -5.09
N LEU A 42 -1.13 -5.80 -6.17
CA LEU A 42 -1.76 -6.87 -6.96
C LEU A 42 -1.93 -8.15 -6.12
N SER A 43 -0.93 -8.50 -5.32
CA SER A 43 -0.99 -9.66 -4.44
C SER A 43 -2.08 -9.49 -3.38
N SER A 44 -2.11 -8.33 -2.73
CA SER A 44 -3.09 -8.02 -1.70
C SER A 44 -4.50 -7.91 -2.25
N ASP A 45 -4.67 -7.31 -3.43
CA ASP A 45 -5.96 -7.15 -4.09
C ASP A 45 -6.60 -8.51 -4.43
N ARG A 46 -5.80 -9.49 -4.87
CA ARG A 46 -6.27 -10.86 -5.10
C ARG A 46 -6.74 -11.52 -3.80
N ILE A 47 -6.00 -11.36 -2.71
CA ILE A 47 -6.35 -11.93 -1.39
C ILE A 47 -7.63 -11.26 -0.85
N LEU A 48 -7.72 -9.93 -0.89
CA LEU A 48 -8.91 -9.21 -0.44
C LEU A 48 -10.15 -9.58 -1.26
N LYS A 49 -10.00 -9.76 -2.58
CA LYS A 49 -11.10 -10.23 -3.43
C LYS A 49 -11.64 -11.58 -3.01
N GLN A 50 -10.79 -12.50 -2.59
CA GLN A 50 -11.21 -13.81 -2.10
C GLN A 50 -11.93 -13.71 -0.75
N ILE A 51 -11.40 -12.90 0.16
CA ILE A 51 -11.99 -12.73 1.51
C ILE A 51 -13.37 -12.06 1.46
N PHE A 52 -13.57 -11.09 0.56
CA PHE A 52 -14.79 -10.30 0.48
C PHE A 52 -15.76 -10.72 -0.64
N ILE A 53 -15.51 -11.86 -1.30
CA ILE A 53 -16.29 -12.29 -2.49
C ILE A 53 -17.79 -12.44 -2.23
N GLU A 54 -18.16 -12.87 -1.02
CA GLU A 54 -19.57 -13.07 -0.62
C GLU A 54 -20.22 -11.79 -0.08
N LYS A 55 -19.43 -10.75 0.18
CA LYS A 55 -19.85 -9.54 0.90
C LYS A 55 -19.89 -8.30 0.01
N VAL A 56 -19.08 -8.25 -1.04
CA VAL A 56 -18.92 -7.08 -1.92
C VAL A 56 -18.54 -7.54 -3.33
N GLU A 57 -19.00 -6.83 -4.36
CA GLU A 57 -18.57 -7.11 -5.73
C GLU A 57 -17.04 -6.96 -5.89
N LYS A 58 -16.42 -7.88 -6.65
CA LYS A 58 -14.97 -7.90 -6.90
C LYS A 58 -14.43 -6.59 -7.50
N SER A 59 -15.25 -5.92 -8.32
CA SER A 59 -14.93 -4.64 -8.95
C SER A 59 -14.78 -3.53 -7.90
N VAL A 60 -15.66 -3.53 -6.90
CA VAL A 60 -15.68 -2.57 -5.79
C VAL A 60 -14.47 -2.76 -4.90
N VAL A 61 -14.10 -4.00 -4.56
CA VAL A 61 -12.87 -4.29 -3.78
C VAL A 61 -11.61 -3.72 -4.45
N THR A 62 -11.55 -3.75 -5.79
CA THR A 62 -10.41 -3.20 -6.53
C THR A 62 -10.38 -1.68 -6.48
N LYS A 63 -11.52 -1.04 -6.79
CA LYS A 63 -11.61 0.42 -6.90
C LYS A 63 -11.52 1.10 -5.55
N THR A 64 -12.11 0.50 -4.51
CA THR A 64 -12.10 1.03 -3.16
C THR A 64 -10.69 0.96 -2.59
N GLY A 65 -10.19 2.10 -2.11
CA GLY A 65 -8.94 2.19 -1.37
C GLY A 65 -7.66 2.08 -2.19
N ILE A 66 -7.71 2.08 -3.53
CA ILE A 66 -6.48 2.18 -4.34
C ILE A 66 -5.75 3.51 -4.10
N GLY A 67 -6.51 4.60 -4.01
CA GLY A 67 -5.96 5.93 -3.75
C GLY A 67 -5.27 6.02 -2.39
N ILE A 68 -5.90 5.48 -1.32
CA ILE A 68 -5.29 5.54 0.02
C ILE A 68 -4.03 4.67 0.08
N PHE A 69 -4.01 3.50 -0.57
CA PHE A 69 -2.79 2.70 -0.67
C PHE A 69 -1.64 3.51 -1.30
N ILE A 70 -1.88 4.12 -2.46
CA ILE A 70 -0.86 4.88 -3.20
C ILE A 70 -0.40 6.10 -2.40
N ILE A 71 -1.34 6.90 -1.88
CA ILE A 71 -1.03 8.12 -1.13
C ILE A 71 -0.26 7.78 0.15
N THR A 72 -0.73 6.81 0.92
CA THR A 72 -0.07 6.41 2.17
C THR A 72 1.33 5.84 1.91
N TRP A 73 1.49 4.97 0.90
CA TRP A 73 2.79 4.45 0.50
C TRP A 73 3.76 5.58 0.10
N LEU A 74 3.35 6.41 -0.85
CA LEU A 74 4.21 7.46 -1.40
C LEU A 74 4.62 8.47 -0.32
N PHE A 75 3.64 8.94 0.47
CA PHE A 75 3.87 9.89 1.55
C PHE A 75 4.83 9.33 2.60
N LEU A 76 4.57 8.12 3.11
CA LEU A 76 5.41 7.51 4.14
C LEU A 76 6.80 7.16 3.63
N TRP A 77 6.93 6.67 2.39
CA TRP A 77 8.23 6.34 1.82
C TRP A 77 9.11 7.58 1.70
N ILE A 78 8.59 8.67 1.12
CA ILE A 78 9.32 9.94 1.00
C ILE A 78 9.65 10.50 2.39
N LEU A 79 8.69 10.52 3.32
CA LEU A 79 8.89 11.04 4.67
C LEU A 79 9.97 10.27 5.42
N LEU A 80 9.87 8.94 5.45
CA LEU A 80 10.83 8.08 6.16
C LEU A 80 12.22 8.16 5.54
N TYR A 81 12.29 8.18 4.20
CA TYR A 81 13.56 8.28 3.50
C TYR A 81 14.23 9.64 3.74
N THR A 82 13.46 10.73 3.71
CA THR A 82 13.95 12.08 4.05
C THR A 82 14.41 12.15 5.50
N PHE A 83 13.63 11.57 6.42
CA PHE A 83 13.98 11.54 7.83
C PHE A 83 15.29 10.77 8.08
N MET A 84 15.46 9.60 7.47
CA MET A 84 16.72 8.84 7.58
C MET A 84 17.92 9.60 7.01
N LYS A 85 17.78 10.24 5.84
CA LYS A 85 18.86 11.05 5.27
C LYS A 85 19.19 12.29 6.08
N SER A 86 18.20 12.89 6.75
CA SER A 86 18.39 14.14 7.50
C SER A 86 18.92 13.94 8.92
N PHE A 87 18.64 12.79 9.55
CA PHE A 87 18.95 12.56 10.97
C PHE A 87 19.92 11.42 11.24
N LEU A 88 20.10 10.47 10.31
CA LEU A 88 20.80 9.21 10.57
C LEU A 88 22.06 9.00 9.71
N ILE A 89 22.22 9.78 8.64
CA ILE A 89 23.39 9.78 7.74
C ILE A 89 24.12 11.11 7.87
#